data_AF-A0A0F9UAP3-F1
#
_entry.id   AF-A0A0F9UAP3-F1
#
_cell.length_a   1.000
_cell.length_b   1.000
_cell.length_c   1.000
_cell.angle_alpha   90.00
_cell.angle_beta   90.00
_cell.angle_gamma   90.00
#
_symmetry.space_group_name_H-M   'P 1'
#
loop_
_entity.id
_entity.type
_entity.pdbx_description
1 polymer ?
#
loop_
_entity_poly.entity_id
_entity_poly.type
_entity_poly.pdbx_seq_one_letter_code
_entity_poly.pdbx_strand_id
1 'polypeptide(L)'
;NTIFVTFIFSKKSLDITFFPEPILRWAENFYKKVFEIENFKLIENDFVIDDKKIAGNAMYIKKDRFLLHTSFLMDFDDKKMKKYLKVPKIAPKYRKNRSHENFLSPLKEKYSK
;
A
#
# COMPACT_ATOMS: atom_id res chain seq x y z
N ASN A 1 -15.29 0.69 -2.88
CA ASN A 1 -14.52 1.74 -3.59
C ASN A 1 -13.03 1.59 -3.30
N THR A 2 -12.20 2.13 -4.19
CA THR A 2 -10.74 2.12 -4.11
C THR A 2 -10.26 3.53 -4.44
N ILE A 3 -9.31 4.06 -3.67
CA ILE A 3 -8.67 5.34 -3.98
C ILE A 3 -7.31 5.06 -4.60
N PHE A 4 -7.03 5.73 -5.72
CA PHE A 4 -5.74 5.68 -6.38
C PHE A 4 -5.00 6.99 -6.14
N VAL A 5 -3.79 6.91 -5.60
CA VAL A 5 -2.91 8.07 -5.38
C VAL A 5 -1.61 7.84 -6.15
N THR A 6 -1.16 8.86 -6.88
CA THR A 6 0.12 8.80 -7.59
C THR A 6 1.00 9.97 -7.19
N PHE A 7 2.18 9.70 -6.64
CA PHE A 7 3.25 10.68 -6.51
C PHE A 7 4.16 10.62 -7.73
N ILE A 8 4.48 11.79 -8.30
CA ILE A 8 5.41 11.93 -9.41
C ILE A 8 6.44 12.98 -9.02
N PHE A 9 7.65 12.55 -8.69
CA PHE A 9 8.70 13.43 -8.19
C PHE A 9 10.00 13.29 -8.98
N SER A 10 10.82 14.34 -8.92
CA SER A 10 12.21 14.28 -9.35
C SER A 10 13.11 13.81 -8.20
N LYS A 11 14.31 13.33 -8.53
CA LYS A 11 15.34 12.90 -7.58
C LYS A 11 15.71 13.96 -6.55
N LYS A 12 15.55 15.24 -6.90
CA LYS A 12 15.86 16.37 -6.02
C LYS A 12 14.68 16.86 -5.19
N SER A 13 13.49 16.28 -5.38
CA SER A 13 12.26 16.73 -4.70
C SER A 13 12.19 16.25 -3.24
N LEU A 14 12.88 15.16 -2.92
CA LEU A 14 12.91 14.54 -1.61
C LEU A 14 14.34 14.30 -1.18
N ASP A 15 14.63 14.53 0.10
CA ASP A 15 15.92 14.22 0.70
C ASP A 15 15.99 12.75 1.14
N ILE A 16 15.99 11.85 0.15
CA ILE A 16 16.07 10.39 0.34
C ILE A 16 16.97 9.75 -0.72
N THR A 17 17.50 8.57 -0.41
CA THR A 17 18.17 7.74 -1.42
C THR A 17 17.19 7.35 -2.53
N PHE A 18 17.59 7.56 -3.78
CA PHE A 18 16.72 7.34 -4.94
C PHE A 18 16.64 5.84 -5.33
N PHE A 19 15.99 5.05 -4.49
CA PHE A 19 15.84 3.60 -4.62
C PHE A 19 14.45 3.16 -4.11
N PRO A 20 13.89 2.01 -4.54
CA PRO A 20 12.50 1.65 -4.22
C PRO A 20 12.14 1.63 -2.74
N GLU A 21 12.96 1.00 -1.89
CA GLU A 21 12.66 0.92 -0.46
C GLU A 21 12.62 2.31 0.22
N PRO A 22 13.65 3.18 0.09
CA PRO A 22 13.58 4.54 0.64
C PRO A 22 12.36 5.34 0.19
N ILE A 23 11.92 5.22 -1.06
CA ILE A 23 10.73 5.90 -1.59
C ILE A 23 9.46 5.38 -0.90
N LEU A 24 9.34 4.06 -0.73
CA LEU A 24 8.21 3.46 -0.01
C LEU A 24 8.20 3.85 1.48
N ARG A 25 9.38 3.93 2.12
CA ARG A 25 9.53 4.37 3.51
C ARG A 25 9.17 5.85 3.69
N TRP A 26 9.53 6.70 2.73
CA TRP A 26 9.05 8.08 2.71
C TRP A 26 7.51 8.12 2.63
N ALA A 27 6.90 7.34 1.73
CA ALA A 27 5.45 7.29 1.59
C ALA A 27 4.75 6.72 2.83
N GLU A 28 5.35 5.73 3.51
CA GLU A 28 4.88 5.25 4.81
C GLU A 28 4.78 6.40 5.83
N ASN A 29 5.84 7.20 5.96
CA ASN A 29 5.87 8.33 6.89
C ASN A 29 4.89 9.44 6.49
N PHE A 30 4.69 9.67 5.20
CA PHE A 30 3.68 10.60 4.71
C PHE A 30 2.26 10.13 5.08
N TYR A 31 1.91 8.89 4.75
CA TYR A 31 0.56 8.37 4.99
C TYR A 31 0.24 8.13 6.46
N LYS A 32 1.23 7.79 7.31
CA LYS A 32 1.07 7.78 8.78
C LYS A 32 0.50 9.11 9.30
N LYS A 33 0.99 10.24 8.78
CA LYS A 33 0.51 11.58 9.15
C LYS A 33 -0.86 11.89 8.57
N VAL A 34 -1.14 11.49 7.33
CA VAL A 34 -2.43 11.73 6.67
C VAL A 34 -3.56 10.99 7.37
N PHE A 35 -3.34 9.71 7.68
CA PHE A 35 -4.39 8.87 8.27
C PHE A 35 -4.43 8.95 9.80
N GLU A 36 -3.36 9.45 10.45
CA GLU A 36 -3.24 9.51 11.92
C GLU A 36 -3.40 8.14 12.58
N ILE A 37 -2.87 7.09 11.93
CA ILE A 37 -2.94 5.70 12.39
C ILE A 37 -1.54 5.23 12.79
N GLU A 38 -1.33 4.99 14.08
CA GLU A 38 0.00 4.66 14.66
C GLU A 38 0.58 3.35 14.10
N ASN A 39 -0.25 2.33 13.95
CA ASN A 39 0.12 1.00 13.47
C ASN A 39 0.10 0.85 11.94
N PHE A 40 -0.05 1.95 11.19
CA PHE A 40 0.17 1.97 9.75
C PHE A 40 1.65 1.66 9.48
N LYS A 41 1.97 0.68 8.65
CA LYS A 41 3.37 0.36 8.35
C LYS A 41 3.56 -0.17 6.93
N LEU A 42 4.79 -0.08 6.44
CA LEU A 42 5.22 -0.75 5.22
C LEU A 42 5.76 -2.15 5.57
N ILE A 43 5.19 -3.17 4.93
CA ILE A 43 5.77 -4.53 4.88
C ILE A 43 5.99 -4.90 3.41
N GLU A 44 7.25 -5.18 3.06
CA GLU A 44 7.66 -5.39 1.66
C GLU A 44 7.21 -4.22 0.78
N ASN A 45 6.19 -4.40 -0.07
CA ASN A 45 5.65 -3.36 -0.95
C ASN A 45 4.22 -2.92 -0.57
N ASP A 46 3.70 -3.38 0.56
CA ASP A 46 2.32 -3.18 0.97
C ASP A 46 2.23 -2.25 2.17
N PHE A 47 1.21 -1.38 2.17
CA PHE A 47 0.81 -0.68 3.39
C PHE A 47 -0.19 -1.53 4.15
N VAL A 48 0.07 -1.68 5.44
CA VAL A 48 -0.69 -2.57 6.32
C VAL A 48 -1.07 -1.86 7.62
N ILE A 49 -2.17 -2.32 8.22
CA ILE A 49 -2.62 -1.98 9.57
C ILE A 49 -2.95 -3.32 10.23
N ASP A 50 -2.47 -3.57 11.46
CA ASP A 50 -2.70 -4.84 12.18
C ASP A 50 -2.38 -6.11 11.35
N ASP A 51 -1.26 -6.10 10.61
CA ASP A 51 -0.84 -7.18 9.69
C ASP A 51 -1.86 -7.53 8.59
N LYS A 52 -2.84 -6.67 8.34
CA LYS A 52 -3.75 -6.75 7.19
C LYS A 52 -3.39 -5.69 6.17
N LYS A 53 -3.36 -6.10 4.90
CA LYS A 53 -3.05 -5.21 3.78
C LYS A 53 -4.23 -4.28 3.50
N ILE A 54 -3.94 -2.97 3.53
CA ILE A 54 -4.90 -1.90 3.23
C ILE A 54 -4.59 -1.18 1.92
N ALA A 55 -3.36 -1.32 1.40
CA ALA A 55 -3.00 -0.82 0.08
C ALA A 55 -1.85 -1.59 -0.55
N GLY A 56 -1.81 -1.58 -1.88
CA GLY A 56 -0.69 -2.10 -2.66
C GLY A 56 -0.01 -0.98 -3.45
N ASN A 57 1.30 -1.09 -3.61
CA ASN A 57 2.11 -0.12 -4.36
C ASN A 57 2.62 -0.69 -5.69
N ALA A 58 2.68 0.16 -6.70
CA ALA A 58 3.40 -0.05 -7.94
C ALA A 58 4.34 1.13 -8.18
N MET A 59 5.58 0.86 -8.55
CA MET A 59 6.61 1.89 -8.69
C MET A 59 7.31 1.78 -10.04
N TYR A 60 7.59 2.95 -10.63
CA TYR A 60 8.43 3.06 -11.80
C TYR A 60 9.49 4.14 -11.57
N ILE A 61 10.76 3.80 -11.80
CA ILE A 61 11.89 4.73 -11.68
C ILE A 61 12.55 4.84 -13.06
N LYS A 62 12.74 6.06 -13.54
CA LYS A 62 13.42 6.33 -14.82
C LYS A 62 14.24 7.60 -14.72
N LYS A 63 15.53 7.49 -15.04
CA LYS A 63 16.51 8.58 -14.98
C LYS A 63 16.48 9.25 -13.60
N ASP A 64 16.01 10.49 -13.54
CA ASP A 64 15.95 11.36 -12.37
C ASP A 64 14.52 11.53 -11.85
N ARG A 65 13.58 10.65 -12.22
CA ARG A 65 12.17 10.72 -11.80
C ARG A 65 11.65 9.38 -11.34
N PHE A 66 10.72 9.41 -10.40
CA PHE A 66 9.96 8.23 -10.01
C PHE A 66 8.46 8.52 -10.00
N LEU A 67 7.71 7.46 -10.20
CA LEU A 67 6.28 7.38 -10.00
C LEU A 67 6.02 6.31 -8.95
N LEU A 68 5.31 6.69 -7.89
CA LEU A 68 4.77 5.76 -6.90
C LEU A 68 3.25 5.83 -6.96
N HIS A 69 2.63 4.72 -7.37
CA HIS A 69 1.19 4.56 -7.43
C HIS A 69 0.72 3.66 -6.29
N THR A 70 -0.27 4.12 -5.53
CA THR A 70 -0.84 3.39 -4.41
C THR A 70 -2.34 3.19 -4.62
N SER A 71 -2.79 1.94 -4.49
CA SER A 71 -4.20 1.57 -4.53
C SER A 71 -4.70 1.30 -3.11
N PHE A 72 -5.43 2.25 -2.52
CA PHE A 72 -6.03 2.13 -1.19
C PHE A 72 -7.38 1.42 -1.26
N LEU A 73 -7.49 0.32 -0.51
CA LEU A 73 -8.68 -0.48 -0.39
C LEU A 73 -9.67 0.21 0.56
N MET A 74 -10.50 1.15 0.08
CA MET A 74 -11.34 1.96 0.99
C MET A 74 -12.47 1.18 1.62
N ASP A 75 -13.31 0.56 0.80
CA ASP A 75 -14.56 -0.11 1.17
C ASP A 75 -14.95 -1.10 0.05
N PHE A 76 -14.10 -2.10 -0.17
CA PHE A 76 -14.35 -3.14 -1.17
C PHE A 76 -15.40 -4.15 -0.68
N ASP A 77 -15.95 -4.93 -1.62
CA ASP A 77 -16.92 -6.00 -1.33
C ASP A 77 -16.20 -7.35 -1.30
N ASP A 78 -16.18 -8.01 -0.16
CA ASP A 78 -15.54 -9.31 0.05
C ASP A 78 -16.05 -10.40 -0.91
N LYS A 79 -17.36 -10.40 -1.21
CA LYS A 79 -17.95 -11.38 -2.14
C LYS A 79 -17.38 -11.18 -3.53
N LYS A 80 -17.20 -9.93 -3.97
CA LYS A 80 -16.57 -9.61 -5.25
C LYS A 80 -15.08 -9.96 -5.24
N MET A 81 -14.35 -9.64 -4.17
CA MET A 81 -12.94 -10.01 -4.05
C MET A 81 -12.74 -11.52 -4.17
N LYS A 82 -13.56 -12.30 -3.45
CA LYS A 82 -13.53 -13.77 -3.50
C LYS A 82 -13.90 -14.33 -4.87
N LYS A 83 -14.90 -13.74 -5.53
CA LYS A 83 -15.38 -14.19 -6.84
C LYS A 83 -14.38 -13.91 -7.97
N TYR A 84 -13.73 -12.75 -7.96
CA TYR A 84 -12.95 -12.27 -9.09
C TYR A 84 -11.43 -12.39 -8.90
N LEU A 85 -10.92 -12.34 -7.67
CA LEU A 85 -9.48 -12.41 -7.42
C LEU A 85 -9.03 -13.82 -7.05
N LYS A 86 -8.08 -14.34 -7.84
CA LYS A 86 -7.37 -15.58 -7.52
C LYS A 86 -6.30 -15.30 -6.48
N VAL A 87 -6.02 -16.28 -5.63
CA VAL A 87 -4.84 -16.21 -4.75
C VAL A 87 -3.60 -16.20 -5.63
N PRO A 88 -2.68 -15.24 -5.48
CA PRO A 88 -1.52 -15.14 -6.35
C PRO A 88 -0.54 -16.28 -6.08
N LYS A 89 0.11 -16.78 -7.14
CA LYS A 89 1.15 -17.84 -7.03
C LYS A 89 2.37 -17.35 -6.25
N ILE A 90 2.68 -16.06 -6.37
CA ILE A 90 3.75 -15.37 -5.64
C ILE A 90 3.08 -14.36 -4.73
N ALA A 91 3.29 -14.51 -3.42
CA ALA A 91 2.71 -13.66 -2.40
C ALA A 91 3.81 -13.22 -1.42
N PRO A 92 3.65 -12.07 -0.75
CA PRO A 92 4.59 -11.65 0.26
C PRO A 92 4.59 -12.65 1.43
N LYS A 93 5.74 -12.84 2.09
CA LYS A 93 5.91 -13.90 3.11
C LYS A 93 4.92 -13.73 4.26
N TYR A 94 4.65 -12.49 4.65
CA TYR A 94 3.71 -12.15 5.73
C TYR A 94 2.24 -12.45 5.42
N ARG A 95 1.90 -12.79 4.16
CA ARG A 95 0.56 -13.29 3.83
C ARG A 95 0.23 -14.57 4.58
N LYS A 96 1.23 -15.43 4.85
CA LYS A 96 1.07 -16.69 5.60
C LYS A 96 -0.09 -17.55 5.05
N ASN A 97 -0.22 -17.63 3.73
CA ASN A 97 -1.29 -18.35 3.01
C ASN A 97 -2.73 -17.95 3.39
N ARG A 98 -2.93 -16.77 3.98
CA ARG A 98 -4.27 -16.26 4.29
C ARG A 98 -5.10 -16.05 3.02
N SER A 99 -6.39 -16.35 3.12
CA SER A 99 -7.41 -15.98 2.12
C SER A 99 -7.50 -14.46 1.97
N HIS A 100 -8.17 -13.96 0.93
CA HIS A 100 -8.37 -12.50 0.75
C HIS A 100 -9.05 -11.86 1.97
N GLU A 101 -10.11 -12.47 2.47
CA GLU A 101 -10.87 -12.05 3.66
C GLU A 101 -10.01 -11.91 4.93
N ASN A 102 -9.06 -12.83 5.12
CA ASN A 102 -8.17 -12.81 6.28
C ASN A 102 -6.91 -11.96 6.10
N PHE A 103 -6.59 -11.60 4.85
CA PHE A 103 -5.36 -10.88 4.50
C PHE A 103 -5.59 -9.39 4.27
N LEU A 104 -6.73 -9.02 3.70
CA LEU A 104 -7.08 -7.65 3.36
C LEU A 104 -7.95 -7.03 4.45
N SER A 105 -7.93 -5.71 4.54
CA SER A 105 -8.89 -4.95 5.35
C SER A 105 -9.23 -3.65 4.62
N PRO A 106 -10.51 -3.24 4.62
CA PRO A 106 -10.88 -1.94 4.10
C PRO A 106 -10.36 -0.84 5.04
N LEU A 107 -9.74 0.20 4.48
CA LEU A 107 -9.19 1.32 5.23
C LEU A 107 -10.27 2.05 6.04
N LYS A 108 -11.51 2.10 5.54
CA LYS A 108 -12.65 2.73 6.24
C LYS A 108 -12.94 2.11 7.61
N GLU A 109 -12.57 0.86 7.87
CA GLU A 109 -12.73 0.24 9.20
C GLU A 109 -11.70 0.76 10.22
N LYS A 110 -10.59 1.31 9.74
CA LYS A 110 -9.44 1.75 10.55
C LYS A 110 -9.29 3.27 10.57
N TYR A 111 -9.91 3.95 9.62
CA TYR A 111 -9.90 5.40 9.47
C TYR A 111 -11.27 5.96 9.84
N SER A 112 -11.32 6.74 10.92
CA SER A 112 -12.54 7.20 11.58
C SER A 112 -12.81 8.71 11.44
N LYS A 113 -12.12 9.40 10.51
CA LYS A 113 -12.45 10.78 10.15
C LYS A 113 -13.48 10.86 9.02
#